data_AF-A0A2V9GH06-F1
#
_entry.id   AF-A0A2V9GH06-F1
#
_cell.length_a   1.000
_cell.length_b   1.000
_cell.length_c   1.000
_cell.angle_alpha   90.00
_cell.angle_beta   90.00
_cell.angle_gamma   90.00
#
_symmetry.space_group_name_H-M   'P 1'
#
loop_
_entity.id
_entity.type
_entity.pdbx_description
1 polymer ?
#
loop_
_entity_poly.entity_id
_entity_poly.type
_entity_poly.pdbx_seq_one_letter_code
_entity_poly.pdbx_strand_id
1 'polypeptide(L)'
;MAPRLEFDMFVQKKSHIGITAMGIFLFFGATMASLAGATLIWRGTIIDHMWAINASAYRQLAPFGKTVGIPLLLLGATMAVAGTAWFKRRLWAWRLAVAIIATQVLGDLVNAFMGDLLRGGVGFVIAGLLLVYLLRPEVRAAFASGDAPSRR
;
A
#
# COMPACT_ATOMS: atom_id res chain seq x y z
N MET A 1 28.63 28.23 -7.61
CA MET A 1 27.95 27.87 -6.35
C MET A 1 26.44 27.58 -6.52
N ALA A 2 25.83 27.87 -7.68
CA ALA A 2 24.41 27.60 -7.98
C ALA A 2 23.96 26.13 -8.19
N PRO A 3 24.77 25.16 -8.67
CA PRO A 3 24.22 23.85 -9.05
C PRO A 3 23.71 23.04 -7.86
N ARG A 4 24.32 23.17 -6.69
CA ARG A 4 23.96 22.40 -5.49
C ARG A 4 22.53 22.74 -5.00
N LEU A 5 22.12 24.01 -5.08
CA LEU A 5 20.79 24.45 -4.67
C LEU A 5 19.68 23.91 -5.59
N GLU A 6 19.93 23.88 -6.90
CA GLU A 6 18.97 23.29 -7.85
C GLU A 6 18.83 21.79 -7.61
N PHE A 7 19.94 21.07 -7.47
CA PHE A 7 19.93 19.64 -7.15
C PHE A 7 19.15 19.34 -5.86
N ASP A 8 19.40 20.08 -4.77
CA ASP A 8 18.69 19.88 -3.49
C ASP A 8 17.18 20.15 -3.62
N MET A 9 16.81 21.19 -4.36
CA MET A 9 15.41 21.55 -4.62
C MET A 9 14.69 20.47 -5.47
N PHE A 10 15.37 19.92 -6.49
CA PHE A 10 14.84 18.81 -7.29
C PHE A 10 14.65 17.54 -6.47
N VAL A 11 15.60 17.21 -5.59
CA VAL A 11 15.51 16.05 -4.70
C VAL A 11 14.36 16.21 -3.70
N GLN A 12 14.21 17.41 -3.11
CA GLN A 12 13.14 17.69 -2.17
C GLN A 12 11.75 17.69 -2.83
N LYS A 13 11.63 18.22 -4.04
CA LYS A 13 10.37 18.16 -4.81
C LYS A 13 10.01 16.72 -5.19
N LYS A 14 10.98 15.91 -5.61
CA LYS A 14 10.77 14.48 -5.92
C LYS A 14 10.35 13.68 -4.69
N SER A 15 10.96 13.92 -3.52
CA SER A 15 10.58 13.23 -2.29
C SER A 15 9.16 13.58 -1.85
N HIS A 16 8.73 14.83 -2.01
CA HIS A 16 7.35 15.25 -1.75
C HIS A 16 6.34 14.54 -2.65
N ILE A 17 6.62 14.43 -3.95
CA ILE A 17 5.73 13.73 -4.89
C ILE A 17 5.62 12.25 -4.52
N GLY A 18 6.73 11.58 -4.22
CA GLY A 18 6.73 10.17 -3.84
C GLY A 18 6.00 9.90 -2.52
N ILE A 19 6.14 10.78 -1.53
CA ILE A 19 5.41 10.67 -0.25
C ILE A 19 3.90 10.81 -0.48
N THR A 20 3.47 11.78 -1.31
CA THR A 20 2.05 11.95 -1.65
C THR A 20 1.52 10.76 -2.43
N ALA A 21 2.24 10.30 -3.44
CA ALA A 21 1.87 9.13 -4.25
C ALA A 21 1.69 7.88 -3.38
N MET A 22 2.59 7.66 -2.42
CA MET A 22 2.48 6.55 -1.47
C MET A 22 1.24 6.67 -0.57
N GLY A 23 0.93 7.88 -0.09
CA GLY A 23 -0.27 8.11 0.69
C GLY A 23 -1.55 7.81 -0.10
N ILE A 24 -1.60 8.23 -1.37
CA ILE A 24 -2.71 7.91 -2.29
C ILE A 24 -2.80 6.39 -2.52
N PHE A 25 -1.66 5.71 -2.72
CA PHE A 25 -1.61 4.26 -2.89
C PHE A 25 -2.17 3.51 -1.68
N LEU A 26 -1.88 3.97 -0.45
CA LEU A 26 -2.45 3.38 0.77
C LEU A 26 -3.97 3.53 0.82
N PHE A 27 -4.52 4.70 0.48
CA PHE A 27 -5.97 4.89 0.42
C PHE A 27 -6.63 4.08 -0.70
N PHE A 28 -6.00 4.01 -1.87
CA PHE A 28 -6.46 3.17 -2.96
C PHE A 28 -6.54 1.70 -2.53
N GLY A 29 -5.48 1.19 -1.92
CA GLY A 29 -5.46 -0.17 -1.37
C GLY A 29 -6.51 -0.37 -0.28
N ALA A 30 -6.72 0.63 0.58
CA ALA A 30 -7.77 0.60 1.60
C ALA A 30 -9.17 0.44 0.99
N THR A 31 -9.47 1.22 -0.06
CA THR A 31 -10.74 1.11 -0.80
C THR A 31 -10.87 -0.26 -1.45
N MET A 32 -9.84 -0.75 -2.14
CA MET A 32 -9.88 -2.04 -2.81
C MET A 32 -10.05 -3.21 -1.84
N ALA A 33 -9.29 -3.23 -0.75
CA ALA A 33 -9.42 -4.24 0.30
C ALA A 33 -10.80 -4.19 0.96
N SER A 34 -11.34 -2.99 1.18
CA SER A 34 -12.69 -2.83 1.73
C SER A 34 -13.77 -3.35 0.79
N LEU A 35 -13.68 -3.05 -0.51
CA LEU A 35 -14.61 -3.55 -1.52
C LEU A 35 -14.54 -5.08 -1.66
N ALA A 36 -13.33 -5.64 -1.70
CA ALA A 36 -13.12 -7.08 -1.75
C ALA A 36 -13.68 -7.76 -0.48
N GLY A 37 -13.43 -7.20 0.70
CA GLY A 37 -13.96 -7.70 1.96
C GLY A 37 -15.49 -7.64 2.02
N ALA A 38 -16.08 -6.51 1.62
CA ALA A 38 -17.52 -6.30 1.63
C ALA A 38 -18.24 -7.28 0.69
N THR A 39 -17.76 -7.43 -0.55
CA THR A 39 -18.37 -8.33 -1.55
C THR A 39 -18.19 -9.82 -1.21
N LEU A 40 -17.18 -10.19 -0.41
CA LEU A 40 -17.03 -11.57 0.09
C LEU A 40 -17.93 -11.89 1.28
N ILE A 41 -18.23 -10.88 2.13
CA ILE A 41 -19.12 -11.00 3.29
C ILE A 41 -20.59 -10.95 2.86
N TRP A 42 -20.93 -9.96 2.04
CA TRP A 42 -22.26 -9.75 1.47
C TRP A 42 -22.19 -10.03 -0.03
N ARG A 43 -22.46 -11.29 -0.39
CA ARG A 43 -22.50 -11.74 -1.79
C ARG A 43 -23.85 -11.47 -2.43
N GLY A 44 -23.87 -11.40 -3.75
CA GLY A 44 -25.07 -11.17 -4.55
C GLY A 44 -25.41 -9.70 -4.72
N THR A 45 -24.46 -8.80 -4.47
CA THR A 45 -24.67 -7.35 -4.64
C THR A 45 -24.32 -6.90 -6.05
N ILE A 46 -24.79 -5.71 -6.44
CA ILE A 46 -24.41 -5.10 -7.73
C ILE A 46 -22.88 -4.88 -7.81
N ILE A 47 -22.24 -4.66 -6.66
CA ILE A 47 -20.79 -4.44 -6.53
C ILE A 47 -20.00 -5.70 -6.92
N ASP A 48 -20.60 -6.88 -6.85
CA ASP A 48 -19.96 -8.13 -7.26
C ASP A 48 -19.60 -8.14 -8.76
N HIS A 49 -20.23 -7.30 -9.58
CA HIS A 49 -19.87 -7.13 -11.00
C HIS A 49 -18.42 -6.68 -11.19
N MET A 50 -17.81 -5.99 -10.22
CA MET A 50 -16.40 -5.61 -10.30
C MET A 50 -15.46 -6.82 -10.36
N TRP A 51 -15.91 -7.98 -9.84
CA TRP A 51 -15.14 -9.22 -9.96
C TRP A 51 -15.06 -9.74 -11.40
N ALA A 52 -15.82 -9.21 -12.36
CA ALA A 52 -15.63 -9.53 -13.78
C ALA A 52 -14.21 -9.16 -14.27
N ILE A 53 -13.61 -8.11 -13.68
CA ILE A 53 -12.23 -7.69 -13.97
C ILE A 53 -11.23 -8.74 -13.46
N ASN A 54 -11.60 -9.52 -12.44
CA ASN A 54 -10.74 -10.48 -11.78
C ASN A 54 -11.49 -11.75 -11.34
N ALA A 55 -12.11 -12.42 -12.31
CA ALA A 55 -12.95 -13.59 -12.04
C ALA A 55 -12.14 -14.78 -11.47
N SER A 56 -10.84 -14.81 -11.73
CA SER A 56 -9.92 -15.79 -11.12
C SER A 56 -9.83 -15.60 -9.60
N ALA A 57 -9.55 -14.38 -9.13
CA ALA A 57 -9.46 -14.09 -7.70
C ALA A 57 -10.78 -14.35 -6.98
N TYR A 58 -11.92 -14.00 -7.59
CA TYR A 58 -13.22 -14.28 -7.00
C TYR A 58 -13.43 -15.79 -6.79
N ARG A 59 -13.12 -16.62 -7.79
CA ARG A 59 -13.26 -18.09 -7.68
C ARG A 59 -12.41 -18.70 -6.55
N GLN A 60 -11.24 -18.14 -6.29
CA GLN A 60 -10.35 -18.61 -5.22
C GLN A 60 -10.81 -18.13 -3.83
N LEU A 61 -11.30 -16.90 -3.71
CA LEU A 61 -11.63 -16.28 -2.42
C LEU A 61 -13.08 -16.54 -1.99
N ALA A 62 -14.00 -16.67 -2.94
CA ALA A 62 -15.42 -16.89 -2.68
C ALA A 62 -15.70 -18.16 -1.86
N PRO A 63 -15.01 -19.30 -2.00
CA PRO A 63 -15.25 -20.44 -1.11
C PRO A 63 -15.07 -20.12 0.38
N PHE A 64 -14.17 -19.19 0.70
CA PHE A 64 -13.84 -18.82 2.09
C PHE A 64 -14.70 -17.69 2.66
N GLY A 65 -15.30 -16.86 1.81
CA GLY A 65 -16.29 -15.86 2.22
C GLY A 65 -15.84 -14.95 3.36
N LYS A 66 -16.58 -14.97 4.47
CA LYS A 66 -16.30 -14.16 5.67
C LYS A 66 -14.92 -14.41 6.25
N THR A 67 -14.39 -15.64 6.16
CA THR A 67 -13.06 -16.01 6.68
C THR A 67 -11.96 -15.17 6.04
N VAL A 68 -12.10 -14.83 4.76
CA VAL A 68 -11.13 -13.97 4.05
C VAL A 68 -11.63 -12.53 3.95
N GLY A 69 -12.95 -12.32 3.89
CA GLY A 69 -13.55 -11.00 3.82
C GLY A 69 -13.31 -10.14 5.06
N ILE A 70 -13.36 -10.72 6.27
CA ILE A 70 -13.08 -9.99 7.52
C ILE A 70 -11.62 -9.50 7.57
N PRO A 71 -10.59 -10.36 7.33
CA PRO A 71 -9.20 -9.90 7.20
C PRO A 71 -9.01 -8.79 6.15
N LEU A 72 -9.70 -8.86 5.01
CA LEU A 72 -9.61 -7.82 3.98
C LEU A 72 -10.21 -6.49 4.44
N LEU A 73 -11.34 -6.50 5.16
CA LEU A 73 -11.88 -5.28 5.78
C LEU A 73 -10.94 -4.71 6.84
N LEU A 74 -10.36 -5.55 7.69
CA LEU A 74 -9.40 -5.13 8.71
C LEU A 74 -8.13 -4.56 8.07
N LEU A 75 -7.66 -5.16 6.98
CA LEU A 75 -6.55 -4.62 6.21
C LEU A 75 -6.91 -3.25 5.63
N GLY A 76 -8.11 -3.11 5.06
CA GLY A 76 -8.60 -1.84 4.53
C GLY A 76 -8.63 -0.73 5.59
N ALA A 77 -9.18 -1.02 6.77
CA ALA A 77 -9.17 -0.10 7.90
C ALA A 77 -7.73 0.25 8.34
N THR A 78 -6.85 -0.75 8.43
CA THR A 78 -5.43 -0.55 8.79
C THR A 78 -4.73 0.36 7.79
N MET A 79 -4.95 0.17 6.49
CA MET A 79 -4.39 1.00 5.43
C MET A 79 -4.93 2.42 5.47
N ALA A 80 -6.22 2.61 5.77
CA ALA A 80 -6.81 3.94 5.95
C ALA A 80 -6.17 4.69 7.14
N VAL A 81 -6.02 4.00 8.29
CA VAL A 81 -5.34 4.55 9.47
C VAL A 81 -3.88 4.89 9.15
N ALA A 82 -3.18 3.99 8.47
CA ALA A 82 -1.81 4.23 8.02
C ALA A 82 -1.73 5.42 7.07
N GLY A 83 -2.64 5.55 6.09
CA GLY A 83 -2.72 6.68 5.16
C GLY A 83 -2.98 8.01 5.86
N THR A 84 -3.92 8.05 6.82
CA THR A 84 -4.16 9.26 7.62
C THR A 84 -2.95 9.65 8.46
N ALA A 85 -2.30 8.67 9.10
CA ALA A 85 -1.11 8.92 9.91
C ALA A 85 0.14 9.24 9.06
N TRP A 86 0.18 8.74 7.82
CA TRP A 86 1.22 8.97 6.83
C TRP A 86 1.23 10.44 6.38
N PHE A 87 0.08 11.02 6.07
CA PHE A 87 -0.01 12.44 5.76
C PHE A 87 0.31 13.34 6.96
N LYS A 88 0.12 12.84 8.19
CA LYS A 88 0.58 13.47 9.43
C LYS A 88 2.07 13.24 9.72
N ARG A 89 2.80 12.55 8.83
CA ARG A 89 4.23 12.23 8.93
C ARG A 89 4.64 11.52 10.23
N ARG A 90 3.75 10.71 10.80
CA ARG A 90 4.06 9.95 12.02
C ARG A 90 4.95 8.74 11.72
N LEU A 91 5.95 8.46 12.54
CA LEU A 91 6.93 7.40 12.29
C LEU A 91 6.31 5.98 12.31
N TRP A 92 5.33 5.75 13.18
CA TRP A 92 4.62 4.46 13.20
C TRP A 92 3.83 4.19 11.91
N ALA A 93 3.38 5.23 11.20
CA ALA A 93 2.73 5.09 9.89
C ALA A 93 3.71 4.60 8.83
N TRP A 94 4.96 5.09 8.87
CA TRP A 94 6.03 4.58 8.02
C TRP A 94 6.32 3.10 8.31
N ARG A 95 6.37 2.69 9.58
CA ARG A 95 6.56 1.28 9.97
C ARG A 95 5.42 0.39 9.45
N LEU A 96 4.18 0.86 9.56
CA LEU A 96 3.01 0.15 9.03
C LEU A 96 3.06 0.03 7.51
N ALA A 97 3.37 1.12 6.80
CA ALA A 97 3.51 1.09 5.35
C ALA A 97 4.58 0.08 4.89
N VAL A 98 5.74 0.07 5.54
CA VAL A 98 6.80 -0.92 5.27
C VAL A 98 6.30 -2.34 5.51
N ALA A 99 5.63 -2.61 6.63
CA ALA A 99 5.11 -3.93 6.95
C ALA A 99 4.05 -4.42 5.94
N ILE A 100 3.12 -3.54 5.56
CA ILE A 100 2.08 -3.84 4.56
C ILE A 100 2.70 -4.15 3.21
N ILE A 101 3.61 -3.29 2.71
CA ILE A 101 4.25 -3.51 1.41
C ILE A 101 5.12 -4.78 1.44
N ALA A 102 5.89 -5.02 2.50
CA ALA A 102 6.69 -6.24 2.63
C ALA A 102 5.82 -7.51 2.58
N THR A 103 4.66 -7.48 3.24
CA THR A 103 3.70 -8.59 3.20
C THR A 103 3.15 -8.80 1.79
N GLN A 104 2.85 -7.72 1.05
CA GLN A 104 2.41 -7.81 -0.35
C GLN A 104 3.49 -8.39 -1.26
N VAL A 105 4.74 -7.94 -1.13
CA VAL A 105 5.89 -8.49 -1.88
C VAL A 105 6.01 -10.01 -1.66
N LEU A 106 5.89 -10.48 -0.42
CA LEU A 106 5.90 -11.90 -0.12
C LEU A 106 4.73 -12.64 -0.78
N GLY A 107 3.52 -12.07 -0.74
CA GLY A 107 2.34 -12.64 -1.38
C GLY A 107 2.49 -12.74 -2.90
N ASP A 108 2.98 -11.68 -3.55
CA ASP A 108 3.20 -11.63 -4.99
C ASP A 108 4.30 -12.60 -5.43
N LEU A 109 5.34 -12.78 -4.61
CA LEU A 109 6.37 -13.77 -4.81
C LEU A 109 5.80 -15.20 -4.75
N VAL A 110 5.01 -15.51 -3.73
CA VAL A 110 4.33 -16.81 -3.60
C VAL A 110 3.41 -17.06 -4.80
N ASN A 111 2.64 -16.05 -5.22
CA ASN A 111 1.76 -16.17 -6.40
C ASN A 111 2.54 -16.43 -7.69
N ALA A 112 3.70 -15.79 -7.88
CA ALA A 112 4.57 -16.03 -9.02
C ALA A 112 5.09 -17.48 -9.02
N PHE A 113 5.48 -18.02 -7.86
CA PHE A 113 5.89 -19.42 -7.72
C PHE A 113 4.75 -20.42 -7.90
N MET A 114 3.51 -20.05 -7.57
CA MET A 114 2.32 -20.89 -7.77
C MET A 114 1.81 -20.89 -9.22
N GLY A 115 2.53 -20.27 -10.16
CA GLY A 115 2.25 -20.34 -11.59
C GLY A 115 1.51 -19.13 -12.16
N ASP A 116 1.13 -18.15 -11.35
CA ASP A 116 0.57 -16.87 -11.82
C ASP A 116 1.71 -15.86 -12.11
N LEU A 117 2.62 -16.25 -13.01
CA LEU A 117 3.91 -15.56 -13.22
C LEU A 117 3.74 -14.12 -13.71
N LEU A 118 2.74 -13.85 -14.55
CA LEU A 118 2.48 -12.50 -15.03
C LEU A 118 1.95 -11.60 -13.91
N ARG A 119 0.93 -12.05 -13.17
CA ARG A 119 0.32 -11.23 -12.13
C ARG A 119 1.23 -11.08 -10.91
N GLY A 120 1.76 -12.21 -10.42
CA GLY A 120 2.69 -12.23 -9.29
C GLY A 120 4.01 -11.53 -9.61
N GLY A 121 4.55 -11.73 -10.82
CA GLY A 121 5.79 -11.06 -11.25
C GLY A 121 5.65 -9.55 -11.34
N VAL A 122 4.57 -9.04 -11.97
CA VAL A 122 4.29 -7.59 -12.04
C VAL A 122 4.06 -7.01 -10.65
N GLY A 123 3.25 -7.69 -9.82
CA GLY A 123 3.00 -7.28 -8.43
C GLY A 123 4.29 -7.18 -7.63
N PHE A 124 5.13 -8.23 -7.69
CA PHE A 124 6.41 -8.30 -7.00
C PHE A 124 7.35 -7.15 -7.39
N VAL A 125 7.45 -6.84 -8.69
CA VAL A 125 8.30 -5.74 -9.17
C VAL A 125 7.78 -4.40 -8.65
N ILE A 126 6.47 -4.12 -8.77
CA ILE A 126 5.88 -2.85 -8.33
C ILE A 126 6.01 -2.70 -6.81
N ALA A 127 5.58 -3.70 -6.05
CA ALA A 127 5.64 -3.69 -4.59
C ALA A 127 7.09 -3.66 -4.09
N GLY A 128 8.00 -4.35 -4.76
CA GLY A 128 9.44 -4.33 -4.45
C GLY A 128 10.05 -2.95 -4.66
N LEU A 129 9.74 -2.27 -5.77
CA LEU A 129 10.18 -0.90 -6.02
C LEU A 129 9.64 0.08 -4.97
N LEU A 130 8.37 -0.07 -4.58
CA LEU A 130 7.77 0.72 -3.50
C LEU A 130 8.46 0.46 -2.16
N LEU A 131 8.79 -0.79 -1.85
CA LEU A 131 9.51 -1.14 -0.62
C LEU A 131 10.90 -0.51 -0.60
N VAL A 132 11.65 -0.63 -1.70
CA VAL A 132 12.95 0.02 -1.84
C VAL A 132 12.83 1.53 -1.67
N TYR A 133 11.80 2.16 -2.26
CA TYR A 133 11.51 3.57 -2.07
C TYR A 133 11.26 3.92 -0.60
N LEU A 134 10.44 3.15 0.12
CA LEU A 134 10.13 3.38 1.53
C LEU A 134 11.35 3.27 2.45
N LEU A 135 12.28 2.38 2.12
CA LEU A 135 13.51 2.14 2.89
C LEU A 135 14.58 3.21 2.64
N ARG A 136 14.37 4.11 1.67
CA ARG A 136 15.32 5.19 1.40
C ARG A 136 15.49 6.11 2.61
N PRO A 137 16.73 6.52 2.95
CA PRO A 137 17.00 7.36 4.11
C PRO A 137 16.20 8.66 4.11
N GLU A 138 15.97 9.26 2.94
CA GLU A 138 15.26 10.54 2.79
C GLU A 138 13.79 10.40 3.18
N VAL A 139 13.17 9.28 2.81
CA VAL A 139 11.78 8.97 3.18
C VAL A 139 11.72 8.73 4.67
N ARG A 140 12.57 7.86 5.22
CA ARG A 140 12.61 7.58 6.66
C ARG A 140 12.85 8.85 7.49
N ALA A 141 13.77 9.72 7.07
CA ALA A 141 14.07 10.98 7.74
C ALA A 141 12.85 11.92 7.76
N ALA A 142 12.06 11.96 6.69
CA ALA A 142 10.85 12.77 6.59
C ALA A 142 9.75 12.40 7.60
N PHE A 143 9.77 11.17 8.14
CA PHE A 143 8.88 10.71 9.21
C PHE A 143 9.53 10.80 10.60
N ALA A 144 10.86 10.64 10.68
CA ALA A 144 11.59 10.84 11.94
C ALA A 144 11.56 12.30 12.42
N SER A 145 11.54 13.27 11.49
CA SER A 145 11.41 14.69 11.81
C SER A 145 10.00 15.11 12.22
N GLY A 146 8.96 14.38 11.80
CA GLY A 146 7.56 14.68 12.12
C GLY A 146 7.17 14.37 13.57
N ASP A 147 7.86 13.43 14.21
CA ASP A 147 7.66 13.05 15.63
C ASP A 147 8.64 13.79 16.57
N ALA A 148 9.49 14.69 16.04
CA ALA A 148 10.33 15.53 16.88
C ALA A 148 9.41 16.44 17.73
N PRO A 149 9.59 16.51 19.07
CA PRO A 149 8.80 17.41 19.89
C PRO A 149 8.96 18.83 19.35
N SER A 150 7.85 19.47 19.00
CA SER A 150 7.85 20.88 18.63
C SER A 150 8.48 21.65 19.78
N ARG A 151 9.70 22.15 19.60
CA ARG A 151 10.26 23.14 20.52
C ARG A 151 9.36 24.36 20.41
N ARG A 152 8.45 24.51 21.38
CA ARG A 152 7.75 25.76 21.66
C ARG A 152 8.73 26.74 22.30
#